data_AF-A0A6I4YQN9-F1
#
_entry.id   AF-A0A6I4YQN9-F1
#
_cell.length_a   1.000
_cell.length_b   1.000
_cell.length_c   1.000
_cell.angle_alpha   90.00
_cell.angle_beta   90.00
_cell.angle_gamma   90.00
#
_symmetry.space_group_name_H-M   'P 1'
#
loop_
_entity.id
_entity.type
_entity.pdbx_description
1 polymer ?
#
loop_
_entity_poly.entity_id
_entity_poly.type
_entity_poly.pdbx_seq_one_letter_code
_entity_poly.pdbx_strand_id
1 'polypeptide(L)'
;MEEAAALALHWGAPRAALAWSREPLRRAAAHLRLGASSAARAELAAEADGARVALLRARAAALDGHPGAGQQAEAARTLARQEGDSAALIAAVTLLAEGQQADPYAALRTLAEGLKVAEIAGQSADPHLLAVLAHTQARLNVRKGQATAAKALERSAPRSPARVLALLALARPEEAFAEARAGDLHPGWWAFTAAPTPPTPGGTARTAVDG
;
A
#
# COMPACT_ATOMS: atom_id res chain seq x y z
N MET A 1 -26.35 -8.24 1.70
CA MET A 1 -25.12 -8.89 1.18
C MET A 1 -23.95 -7.92 1.08
N GLU A 2 -24.15 -6.68 0.64
CA GLU A 2 -23.05 -5.71 0.50
C GLU A 2 -22.32 -5.39 1.80
N GLU A 3 -23.03 -5.15 2.90
CA GLU A 3 -22.41 -4.93 4.21
C GLU A 3 -21.58 -6.14 4.67
N ALA A 4 -22.09 -7.36 4.44
CA ALA A 4 -21.35 -8.59 4.73
C ALA A 4 -20.10 -8.71 3.87
N ALA A 5 -20.14 -8.27 2.61
CA ALA A 5 -18.98 -8.24 1.73
C ALA A 5 -17.95 -7.18 2.17
N ALA A 6 -18.41 -6.01 2.60
CA ALA A 6 -17.55 -4.97 3.17
C ALA A 6 -16.84 -5.49 4.44
N LEU A 7 -17.60 -6.13 5.32
CA LEU A 7 -17.09 -6.75 6.53
C LEU A 7 -16.09 -7.88 6.20
N ALA A 8 -16.41 -8.74 5.23
CA ALA A 8 -15.50 -9.78 4.77
C ALA A 8 -14.17 -9.21 4.28
N LEU A 9 -14.20 -8.14 3.47
CA LEU A 9 -12.98 -7.50 3.00
C LEU A 9 -12.19 -6.85 4.15
N HIS A 10 -12.88 -6.19 5.08
CA HIS A 10 -12.28 -5.59 6.27
C HIS A 10 -11.52 -6.61 7.12
N TRP A 11 -12.11 -7.79 7.35
CA TRP A 11 -11.48 -8.88 8.11
C TRP A 11 -10.48 -9.72 7.30
N GLY A 12 -10.13 -9.30 6.08
CA GLY A 12 -9.13 -9.99 5.24
C GLY A 12 -9.63 -11.29 4.62
N ALA A 13 -10.89 -11.34 4.20
CA ALA A 13 -11.47 -12.43 3.41
C ALA A 13 -11.86 -11.93 2.00
N PRO A 14 -10.90 -11.55 1.14
CA PRO A 14 -11.18 -10.94 -0.17
C PRO A 14 -11.99 -11.84 -1.10
N ARG A 15 -11.79 -13.17 -1.06
CA ARG A 15 -12.59 -14.11 -1.86
C ARG A 15 -14.07 -14.12 -1.48
N ALA A 16 -14.38 -14.03 -0.19
CA ALA A 16 -15.76 -13.94 0.28
C ALA A 16 -16.38 -12.60 -0.11
N ALA A 17 -15.62 -11.50 -0.03
CA ALA A 17 -16.07 -10.20 -0.51
C ALA A 17 -16.42 -10.23 -2.02
N LEU A 18 -15.61 -10.92 -2.85
CA LEU A 18 -15.89 -11.12 -4.27
C LEU A 18 -17.12 -12.00 -4.54
N ALA A 19 -17.37 -13.00 -3.69
CA ALA A 19 -18.55 -13.85 -3.82
C ALA A 19 -19.85 -13.12 -3.46
N TRP A 20 -19.79 -12.13 -2.57
CA TRP A 20 -20.96 -11.50 -1.97
C TRP A 20 -21.26 -10.09 -2.47
N SER A 21 -20.26 -9.37 -2.98
CA SER A 21 -20.44 -8.01 -3.48
C SER A 21 -20.72 -7.96 -4.96
N ARG A 22 -21.65 -7.07 -5.34
CA ARG A 22 -21.88 -6.59 -6.69
C ARG A 22 -21.34 -5.16 -6.90
N GLU A 23 -20.86 -4.50 -5.86
CA GLU A 23 -20.33 -3.14 -5.95
C GLU A 23 -18.93 -3.13 -6.61
N PRO A 24 -18.74 -2.45 -7.76
CA PRO A 24 -17.49 -2.53 -8.52
C PRO A 24 -16.25 -2.08 -7.76
N LEU A 25 -16.31 -0.99 -6.98
CA LEU A 25 -15.15 -0.51 -6.20
C LEU A 25 -14.71 -1.53 -5.15
N ARG A 26 -15.65 -2.18 -4.46
CA ARG A 26 -15.34 -3.20 -3.47
C ARG A 26 -14.77 -4.47 -4.09
N ARG A 27 -15.33 -4.89 -5.23
CA ARG A 27 -14.81 -6.01 -6.00
C ARG A 27 -13.39 -5.73 -6.51
N ALA A 28 -13.14 -4.54 -7.04
CA ALA A 28 -11.81 -4.10 -7.45
C ALA A 28 -10.83 -4.13 -6.27
N ALA A 29 -11.20 -3.56 -5.11
CA ALA A 29 -10.37 -3.59 -3.90
C ALA A 29 -10.06 -5.02 -3.44
N ALA A 30 -11.03 -5.93 -3.51
CA ALA A 30 -10.84 -7.34 -3.19
C ALA A 30 -9.92 -8.06 -4.20
N HIS A 31 -10.06 -7.80 -5.50
CA HIS A 31 -9.14 -8.30 -6.52
C HIS A 31 -7.70 -7.80 -6.30
N LEU A 32 -7.50 -6.54 -5.91
CA LEU A 32 -6.18 -5.97 -5.62
C LEU A 32 -5.53 -6.62 -4.40
N ARG A 33 -6.30 -7.02 -3.38
CA ARG A 33 -5.74 -7.83 -2.25
C ARG A 33 -5.11 -9.12 -2.74
N LEU A 34 -5.73 -9.76 -3.73
CA LEU A 34 -5.27 -11.00 -4.35
C LEU A 34 -4.18 -10.79 -5.42
N GLY A 35 -3.83 -9.54 -5.76
CA GLY A 35 -2.89 -9.25 -6.86
C GLY A 35 -3.49 -9.39 -8.26
N ALA A 36 -4.81 -9.54 -8.37
CA ALA A 36 -5.51 -9.68 -9.65
C ALA A 36 -5.78 -8.31 -10.30
N SER A 37 -4.72 -7.57 -10.63
CA SER A 37 -4.79 -6.20 -11.16
C SER A 37 -5.61 -6.05 -12.45
N SER A 38 -5.56 -7.04 -13.34
CA SER A 38 -6.36 -7.04 -14.57
C SER A 38 -7.86 -7.16 -14.29
N ALA A 39 -8.24 -8.07 -13.38
CA ALA A 39 -9.62 -8.22 -12.94
C ALA A 39 -10.12 -6.97 -12.23
N ALA A 40 -9.30 -6.37 -11.36
CA ALA A 40 -9.63 -5.10 -10.72
C ALA A 40 -9.88 -3.98 -11.73
N ARG A 41 -9.03 -3.86 -12.78
CA ARG A 41 -9.23 -2.89 -13.86
C ARG A 41 -10.52 -3.15 -14.66
N ALA A 42 -10.89 -4.41 -14.86
CA ALA A 42 -12.12 -4.77 -15.55
C ALA A 42 -13.37 -4.33 -14.76
N GLU A 43 -13.39 -4.52 -13.44
CA GLU A 43 -14.47 -4.04 -12.57
C GLU A 43 -14.62 -2.50 -12.65
N LEU A 44 -13.51 -1.77 -12.82
CA LEU A 44 -13.48 -0.30 -12.86
C LEU A 44 -13.69 0.29 -14.27
N ALA A 45 -13.89 -0.54 -15.30
CA ALA A 45 -13.91 -0.07 -16.68
C ALA A 45 -15.16 0.77 -17.02
N ALA A 46 -16.30 0.46 -16.40
CA ALA A 46 -17.57 1.16 -16.59
C ALA A 46 -17.87 2.20 -15.51
N GLU A 47 -17.02 2.29 -14.48
CA GLU A 47 -17.21 3.25 -13.40
C GLU A 47 -16.83 4.67 -13.84
N ALA A 48 -17.58 5.65 -13.35
CA ALA A 48 -17.28 7.05 -13.58
C ALA A 48 -15.89 7.39 -13.00
N ASP A 49 -15.14 8.22 -13.74
CA ASP A 49 -13.86 8.69 -13.25
C ASP A 49 -14.05 9.52 -11.96
N GLY A 50 -13.25 9.21 -10.96
CA GLY A 50 -13.27 9.87 -9.66
C GLY A 50 -12.09 9.41 -8.79
N ALA A 51 -11.87 10.06 -7.65
CA ALA A 51 -10.68 9.85 -6.82
C ALA A 51 -10.47 8.38 -6.42
N ARG A 52 -11.55 7.68 -6.02
CA ARG A 52 -11.49 6.27 -5.62
C ARG A 52 -11.15 5.34 -6.78
N VAL A 53 -11.72 5.58 -7.96
CA VAL A 53 -11.41 4.81 -9.17
C VAL A 53 -9.95 5.04 -9.58
N ALA A 54 -9.50 6.29 -9.61
CA ALA A 54 -8.12 6.66 -9.93
C ALA A 54 -7.13 6.01 -8.96
N LEU A 55 -7.43 6.02 -7.66
CA LEU A 55 -6.63 5.38 -6.62
C LEU A 55 -6.52 3.86 -6.83
N LEU A 56 -7.63 3.17 -7.10
CA LEU A 56 -7.63 1.72 -7.31
C LEU A 56 -6.87 1.35 -8.59
N ARG A 57 -6.98 2.16 -9.65
CA ARG A 57 -6.17 2.01 -10.88
C ARG A 57 -4.67 2.22 -10.60
N ALA A 58 -4.31 3.24 -9.83
CA ALA A 58 -2.93 3.49 -9.42
C ALA A 58 -2.37 2.33 -8.58
N ARG A 59 -3.18 1.77 -7.67
CA ARG A 59 -2.79 0.57 -6.91
C ARG A 59 -2.60 -0.64 -7.82
N ALA A 60 -3.47 -0.85 -8.81
CA ALA A 60 -3.30 -1.92 -9.81
C ALA A 60 -1.97 -1.76 -10.56
N ALA A 61 -1.66 -0.54 -11.01
CA ALA A 61 -0.40 -0.23 -11.69
C ALA A 61 0.82 -0.49 -10.78
N ALA A 62 0.74 -0.15 -9.49
CA ALA A 62 1.80 -0.42 -8.53
C ALA A 62 2.03 -1.93 -8.30
N LEU A 63 0.95 -2.71 -8.19
CA LEU A 63 1.05 -4.18 -8.05
C LEU A 63 1.64 -4.85 -9.29
N ASP A 64 1.37 -4.29 -10.48
CA ASP A 64 1.91 -4.75 -11.76
C ASP A 64 3.36 -4.29 -12.00
N GLY A 65 3.96 -3.48 -11.11
CA GLY A 65 5.28 -2.91 -11.29
C GLY A 65 5.38 -1.92 -12.47
N HIS A 66 4.25 -1.30 -12.83
CA HIS A 66 4.20 -0.40 -13.98
C HIS A 66 5.03 0.87 -13.73
N PRO A 67 5.92 1.29 -14.66
CA PRO A 67 6.78 2.47 -14.46
C PRO A 67 6.02 3.77 -14.16
N GLY A 68 4.78 3.91 -14.62
CA GLY A 68 3.92 5.07 -14.38
C GLY A 68 3.14 5.06 -13.06
N ALA A 69 3.28 4.02 -12.22
CA ALA A 69 2.45 3.88 -11.01
C ALA A 69 2.54 5.07 -10.05
N GLY A 70 3.73 5.67 -9.89
CA GLY A 70 3.92 6.87 -9.06
C GLY A 70 3.17 8.09 -9.60
N GLN A 71 3.19 8.31 -10.91
CA GLN A 71 2.44 9.40 -11.55
C GLN A 71 0.93 9.20 -11.40
N GLN A 72 0.45 7.96 -11.49
CA GLN A 72 -0.97 7.65 -11.28
C GLN A 72 -1.40 7.88 -9.82
N ALA A 73 -0.55 7.53 -8.84
CA ALA A 73 -0.82 7.81 -7.44
C ALA A 73 -0.88 9.32 -7.14
N GLU A 74 0.00 10.10 -7.77
CA GLU A 74 -0.01 11.56 -7.70
C GLU A 74 -1.26 12.19 -8.33
N ALA A 75 -1.71 11.67 -9.47
CA ALA A 75 -2.97 12.09 -10.09
C ALA A 75 -4.18 11.76 -9.19
N ALA A 76 -4.22 10.56 -8.60
CA ALA A 76 -5.26 10.17 -7.65
C ALA A 76 -5.27 11.06 -6.40
N ARG A 77 -4.09 11.43 -5.87
CA ARG A 77 -3.95 12.39 -4.76
C ARG A 77 -4.56 13.74 -5.12
N THR A 78 -4.22 14.26 -6.29
CA THR A 78 -4.72 15.56 -6.78
C THR A 78 -6.24 15.55 -6.91
N LEU A 79 -6.79 14.49 -7.51
CA LEU A 79 -8.23 14.33 -7.69
C LEU A 79 -8.96 14.19 -6.35
N ALA A 80 -8.44 13.38 -5.42
CA ALA A 80 -9.00 13.23 -4.08
C ALA A 80 -9.08 14.56 -3.32
N ARG A 81 -8.06 15.42 -3.47
CA ARG A 81 -8.06 16.76 -2.89
C ARG A 81 -9.14 17.66 -3.52
N GLN A 82 -9.30 17.60 -4.83
CA GLN A 82 -10.31 18.39 -5.56
C GLN A 82 -11.73 17.96 -5.19
N GLU A 83 -11.97 16.66 -5.03
CA GLU A 83 -13.27 16.09 -4.67
C GLU A 83 -13.56 16.17 -3.16
N GLY A 84 -12.57 16.47 -2.33
CA GLY A 84 -12.70 16.45 -0.87
C GLY A 84 -12.83 15.04 -0.28
N ASP A 85 -12.42 14.00 -1.01
CA ASP A 85 -12.43 12.62 -0.51
C ASP A 85 -11.20 12.34 0.36
N SER A 86 -11.34 12.62 1.66
CA SER A 86 -10.28 12.41 2.65
C SER A 86 -9.76 10.98 2.71
N ALA A 87 -10.63 9.98 2.50
CA ALA A 87 -10.23 8.57 2.55
C ALA A 87 -9.38 8.20 1.33
N ALA A 88 -9.81 8.63 0.14
CA ALA A 88 -9.01 8.45 -1.08
C ALA A 88 -7.68 9.23 -1.00
N LEU A 89 -7.69 10.43 -0.41
CA LEU A 89 -6.49 11.24 -0.24
C LEU A 89 -5.47 10.55 0.67
N ILE A 90 -5.88 10.07 1.84
CA ILE A 90 -5.02 9.32 2.77
C ILE A 90 -4.43 8.08 2.08
N ALA A 91 -5.24 7.33 1.34
CA ALA A 91 -4.78 6.14 0.64
C ALA A 91 -3.83 6.47 -0.54
N ALA A 92 -4.06 7.57 -1.26
CA ALA A 92 -3.20 8.01 -2.36
C ALA A 92 -1.81 8.47 -1.86
N VAL A 93 -1.75 9.26 -0.78
CA VAL A 93 -0.46 9.66 -0.19
C VAL A 93 0.28 8.47 0.40
N THR A 94 -0.44 7.50 0.96
CA THR A 94 0.16 6.25 1.45
C THR A 94 0.79 5.47 0.31
N LEU A 95 0.06 5.23 -0.79
CA LEU A 95 0.57 4.56 -1.98
C LEU A 95 1.78 5.28 -2.59
N LEU A 96 1.73 6.62 -2.68
CA LEU A 96 2.85 7.40 -3.20
C LEU A 96 4.11 7.26 -2.32
N ALA A 97 3.93 7.27 -0.99
CA ALA A 97 5.03 7.12 -0.05
C ALA A 97 5.66 5.71 -0.06
N GLU A 98 4.91 4.66 -0.40
CA GLU A 98 5.46 3.32 -0.63
C GLU A 98 6.49 3.33 -1.79
N GLY A 99 6.22 4.10 -2.85
CA GLY A 99 7.15 4.27 -3.97
C GLY A 99 8.34 5.19 -3.68
N GLN A 100 8.27 6.00 -2.62
CA GLN A 100 9.30 6.97 -2.26
C GLN A 100 10.26 6.48 -1.18
N GLN A 101 10.19 5.21 -0.77
CA GLN A 101 10.95 4.70 0.37
C GLN A 101 12.47 4.91 0.24
N ALA A 102 13.01 4.91 -0.98
CA ALA A 102 14.42 5.22 -1.25
C ALA A 102 14.84 6.64 -0.79
N ASP A 103 13.92 7.60 -0.77
CA ASP A 103 14.07 8.94 -0.19
C ASP A 103 13.15 9.09 1.03
N PRO A 104 13.63 8.77 2.25
CA PRO A 104 12.79 8.79 3.44
C PRO A 104 12.26 10.19 3.76
N TYR A 105 12.96 11.27 3.38
CA TYR A 105 12.48 12.63 3.65
C TYR A 105 11.35 13.02 2.72
N ALA A 106 11.39 12.61 1.45
CA ALA A 106 10.25 12.77 0.54
C ALA A 106 9.03 11.99 1.03
N ALA A 107 9.21 10.70 1.37
CA ALA A 107 8.13 9.87 1.89
C ALA A 107 7.51 10.45 3.18
N LEU A 108 8.32 10.96 4.12
CA LEU A 108 7.81 11.60 5.34
C LEU A 108 6.97 12.84 5.05
N ARG A 109 7.39 13.70 4.11
CA ARG A 109 6.61 14.89 3.73
C ARG A 109 5.27 14.50 3.12
N THR A 110 5.24 13.47 2.26
CA THR A 110 4.00 12.95 1.68
C THR A 110 3.09 12.34 2.74
N LEU A 111 3.62 11.53 3.67
CA LEU A 111 2.82 10.92 4.74
C LEU A 111 2.26 11.94 5.74
N ALA A 112 2.97 13.05 5.97
CA ALA A 112 2.50 14.12 6.85
C ALA A 112 1.17 14.72 6.38
N GLU A 113 0.91 14.77 5.06
CA GLU A 113 -0.38 15.20 4.52
C GLU A 113 -1.52 14.30 5.00
N GLY A 114 -1.36 12.97 4.87
CA GLY A 114 -2.40 12.02 5.30
C GLY A 114 -2.64 12.04 6.81
N LEU A 115 -1.58 12.22 7.61
CA LEU A 115 -1.73 12.44 9.07
C LEU A 115 -2.53 13.70 9.36
N LYS A 116 -2.25 14.79 8.64
CA LYS A 116 -2.94 16.08 8.85
C LYS A 116 -4.41 16.01 8.44
N VAL A 117 -4.72 15.32 7.35
CA VAL A 117 -6.11 15.08 6.91
C VAL A 117 -6.89 14.30 7.97
N ALA A 118 -6.32 13.22 8.51
CA ALA A 118 -6.96 12.45 9.58
C ALA A 118 -7.19 13.29 10.84
N GLU A 119 -6.19 14.09 11.25
CA GLU A 119 -6.29 15.01 12.38
C GLU A 119 -7.43 16.02 12.22
N ILE A 120 -7.50 16.70 11.06
CA ILE A 120 -8.54 17.70 10.77
C ILE A 120 -9.93 17.06 10.75
N ALA A 121 -10.04 15.82 10.26
CA ALA A 121 -11.29 15.07 10.25
C ALA A 121 -11.69 14.50 11.63
N GLY A 122 -10.88 14.69 12.68
CA GLY A 122 -11.10 14.10 14.00
C GLY A 122 -11.01 12.57 14.01
N GLN A 123 -10.35 11.99 13.01
CA GLN A 123 -10.24 10.55 12.80
C GLN A 123 -8.92 10.02 13.36
N SER A 124 -8.93 8.76 13.80
CA SER A 124 -7.67 8.06 14.06
C SER A 124 -6.89 7.89 12.77
N ALA A 125 -5.58 8.11 12.82
CA ALA A 125 -4.70 7.84 11.69
C ALA A 125 -4.87 6.39 11.18
N ASP A 126 -4.98 6.27 9.86
CA ASP A 126 -5.16 5.00 9.16
C ASP A 126 -4.01 4.02 9.48
N PRO A 127 -4.32 2.74 9.78
CA PRO A 127 -3.30 1.77 10.17
C PRO A 127 -2.30 1.46 9.05
N HIS A 128 -2.73 1.49 7.78
CA HIS A 128 -1.83 1.27 6.65
C HIS A 128 -0.86 2.46 6.50
N LEU A 129 -1.37 3.69 6.60
CA LEU A 129 -0.54 4.89 6.63
C LEU A 129 0.51 4.81 7.75
N LEU A 130 0.10 4.42 8.97
CA LEU A 130 1.02 4.26 10.10
C LEU A 130 2.07 3.17 9.83
N ALA A 131 1.68 2.05 9.22
CA ALA A 131 2.61 0.96 8.91
C ALA A 131 3.66 1.39 7.86
N VAL A 132 3.26 2.11 6.81
CA VAL A 132 4.21 2.69 5.83
C VAL A 132 5.12 3.72 6.50
N LEU A 133 4.56 4.58 7.36
CA LEU A 133 5.33 5.55 8.15
C LEU A 133 6.37 4.88 9.04
N ALA A 134 6.05 3.73 9.63
CA ALA A 134 6.99 2.98 10.46
C ALA A 134 8.23 2.54 9.67
N HIS A 135 8.05 2.00 8.45
CA HIS A 135 9.14 1.63 7.56
C HIS A 135 9.97 2.85 7.15
N THR A 136 9.33 3.96 6.79
CA THR A 136 10.03 5.22 6.46
C THR A 136 10.87 5.72 7.64
N GLN A 137 10.29 5.71 8.85
CA GLN A 137 10.96 6.18 10.06
C GLN A 137 12.10 5.25 10.48
N ALA A 138 11.96 3.93 10.32
CA ALA A 138 12.98 2.97 10.69
C ALA A 138 14.30 3.17 9.93
N ARG A 139 14.25 3.71 8.71
CA ARG A 139 15.43 4.08 7.91
C ARG A 139 16.26 5.21 8.55
N LEU A 140 15.65 6.05 9.38
CA LEU A 140 16.31 7.18 10.05
C LEU A 140 16.51 6.91 11.55
N ASN A 141 15.56 6.19 12.17
CA ASN A 141 15.55 5.85 13.58
C ASN A 141 14.69 4.60 13.80
N VAL A 142 15.36 3.46 13.98
CA VAL A 142 14.73 2.15 14.17
C VAL A 142 13.74 2.15 15.35
N ARG A 143 14.11 2.74 16.50
CA ARG A 143 13.24 2.77 17.69
C ARG A 143 11.94 3.53 17.42
N LYS A 144 12.02 4.67 16.73
CA LYS A 144 10.84 5.45 16.35
C LYS A 144 9.96 4.66 15.38
N GLY A 145 10.57 4.03 14.38
CA GLY A 145 9.86 3.14 13.45
C GLY A 145 9.11 2.02 14.17
N GLN A 146 9.77 1.31 15.09
CA GLN A 146 9.15 0.25 15.89
C GLN A 146 7.99 0.75 16.77
N ALA A 147 8.13 1.90 17.41
CA ALA A 147 7.05 2.49 18.20
C ALA A 147 5.82 2.85 17.34
N THR A 148 6.05 3.36 16.13
CA THR A 148 4.97 3.61 15.16
C THR A 148 4.36 2.30 14.64
N ALA A 149 5.18 1.28 14.38
CA ALA A 149 4.71 -0.04 13.94
C ALA A 149 3.83 -0.72 14.99
N ALA A 150 4.16 -0.61 16.29
CA ALA A 150 3.33 -1.12 17.37
C ALA A 150 1.93 -0.49 17.36
N LYS A 151 1.85 0.84 17.19
CA LYS A 151 0.56 1.56 17.05
C LYS A 151 -0.20 1.15 15.80
N ALA A 152 0.49 0.94 14.68
CA ALA A 152 -0.12 0.44 13.46
C ALA A 152 -0.71 -0.97 13.67
N LEU A 153 0.03 -1.84 14.36
CA LEU A 153 -0.39 -3.21 14.67
C LEU A 153 -1.64 -3.23 15.54
N GLU A 154 -1.69 -2.44 16.62
CA GLU A 154 -2.84 -2.31 17.52
C GLU A 154 -4.13 -1.90 16.78
N ARG A 155 -4.00 -1.08 15.75
CA ARG A 155 -5.13 -0.55 14.95
C ARG A 155 -5.46 -1.39 13.73
N SER A 156 -4.60 -2.34 13.37
CA SER A 156 -4.74 -3.11 12.15
C SER A 156 -5.81 -4.19 12.30
N ALA A 157 -6.68 -4.31 11.30
CA ALA A 157 -7.55 -5.48 11.18
C ALA A 157 -6.70 -6.75 10.93
N PRO A 158 -7.12 -7.92 11.40
CA PRO A 158 -6.50 -9.20 11.05
C PRO A 158 -6.37 -9.36 9.53
N ARG A 159 -5.32 -10.06 9.09
CA ARG A 159 -5.12 -10.45 7.69
C ARG A 159 -5.10 -9.27 6.71
N SER A 160 -4.74 -8.08 7.19
CA SER A 160 -4.67 -6.86 6.40
C SER A 160 -3.23 -6.50 6.00
N PRO A 161 -3.01 -5.80 4.86
CA PRO A 161 -1.70 -5.27 4.49
C PRO A 161 -1.03 -4.44 5.59
N ALA A 162 -1.82 -3.61 6.27
CA ALA A 162 -1.34 -2.80 7.39
C ALA A 162 -0.74 -3.67 8.51
N ARG A 163 -1.41 -4.78 8.87
CA ARG A 163 -0.94 -5.72 9.88
C ARG A 163 0.35 -6.40 9.47
N VAL A 164 0.42 -6.89 8.23
CA VAL A 164 1.63 -7.51 7.68
C VAL A 164 2.80 -6.54 7.72
N LEU A 165 2.61 -5.31 7.23
CA LEU A 165 3.64 -4.27 7.23
C LEU A 165 4.10 -3.90 8.65
N ALA A 166 3.18 -3.78 9.60
CA ALA A 166 3.49 -3.49 10.99
C ALA A 166 4.32 -4.61 11.62
N LEU A 167 3.96 -5.87 11.39
CA LEU A 167 4.71 -7.04 11.87
C LEU A 167 6.12 -7.10 11.25
N LEU A 168 6.26 -6.80 9.95
CA LEU A 168 7.57 -6.71 9.30
C LEU A 168 8.44 -5.60 9.91
N ALA A 169 7.89 -4.42 10.18
CA ALA A 169 8.62 -3.32 10.83
C ALA A 169 9.02 -3.64 12.29
N LEU A 170 8.30 -4.53 12.95
CA LEU A 170 8.62 -5.06 14.29
C LEU A 170 9.59 -6.25 14.26
N ALA A 171 10.15 -6.60 13.09
CA ALA A 171 11.00 -7.77 12.90
C ALA A 171 10.34 -9.10 13.30
N ARG A 172 9.03 -9.24 13.01
CA ARG A 172 8.22 -10.46 13.23
C ARG A 172 7.78 -11.08 11.89
N PRO A 173 8.73 -11.53 11.03
CA PRO A 173 8.42 -11.96 9.66
C PRO A 173 7.55 -13.22 9.60
N GLU A 174 7.73 -14.18 10.51
CA GLU A 174 6.94 -15.42 10.51
C GLU A 174 5.45 -15.15 10.70
N GLU A 175 5.12 -14.27 11.66
CA GLU A 175 3.75 -13.83 11.91
C GLU A 175 3.19 -12.99 10.77
N ALA A 176 4.01 -12.07 10.21
CA ALA A 176 3.63 -11.30 9.03
C ALA A 176 3.23 -12.21 7.86
N PHE A 177 4.01 -13.25 7.57
CA PHE A 177 3.72 -14.17 6.48
C PHE A 177 2.57 -15.14 6.81
N ALA A 178 2.34 -15.47 8.08
CA ALA A 178 1.15 -16.21 8.49
C ALA A 178 -0.13 -15.39 8.23
N GLU A 179 -0.14 -14.11 8.63
CA GLU A 179 -1.25 -13.18 8.36
C GLU A 179 -1.47 -12.98 6.86
N ALA A 180 -0.39 -12.81 6.09
CA ALA A 180 -0.46 -12.66 4.65
C ALA A 180 -1.11 -13.88 3.96
N ARG A 181 -0.68 -15.11 4.32
CA ARG A 181 -1.27 -16.35 3.80
C ARG A 181 -2.74 -16.48 4.21
N ALA A 182 -3.05 -16.21 5.47
CA ALA A 182 -4.43 -16.30 5.98
C ALA A 182 -5.38 -15.29 5.32
N GLY A 183 -4.85 -14.16 4.83
CA GLY A 183 -5.60 -13.14 4.10
C GLY A 183 -5.57 -13.24 2.58
N ASP A 184 -4.95 -14.28 2.02
CA ASP A 184 -4.66 -14.41 0.59
C ASP A 184 -4.01 -13.14 -0.02
N LEU A 185 -3.11 -12.50 0.74
CA LEU A 185 -2.53 -11.23 0.31
C LEU A 185 -1.40 -11.42 -0.70
N HIS A 186 -1.43 -10.64 -1.77
CA HIS A 186 -0.35 -10.60 -2.75
C HIS A 186 0.93 -9.92 -2.21
N PRO A 187 2.14 -10.46 -2.47
CA PRO A 187 3.39 -9.88 -1.96
C PRO A 187 3.68 -8.44 -2.37
N GLY A 188 3.10 -7.98 -3.48
CA GLY A 188 3.21 -6.59 -3.93
C GLY A 188 2.76 -5.55 -2.90
N TRP A 189 1.94 -5.95 -1.90
CA TRP A 189 1.54 -5.06 -0.80
C TRP A 189 2.66 -4.74 0.20
N TRP A 190 3.77 -5.47 0.20
CA TRP A 190 4.92 -5.21 1.07
C TRP A 190 6.28 -5.30 0.33
N ALA A 191 6.29 -5.41 -0.99
CA ALA A 191 7.51 -5.55 -1.78
C ALA A 191 8.50 -4.37 -1.57
N PHE A 192 8.00 -3.16 -1.34
CA PHE A 192 8.81 -1.96 -1.08
C PHE A 192 9.65 -2.03 0.20
N THR A 193 9.33 -2.96 1.11
CA THR A 193 10.04 -3.12 2.40
C THR A 193 11.36 -3.86 2.26
N ALA A 194 11.58 -4.55 1.13
CA ALA A 194 12.84 -5.22 0.87
C ALA A 194 13.99 -4.20 0.84
N ALA A 195 15.14 -4.58 1.40
CA ALA A 195 16.35 -3.76 1.27
C ALA A 195 16.66 -3.56 -0.21
N PRO A 196 17.10 -2.35 -0.64
CA PRO A 196 17.54 -2.16 -2.00
C PRO A 196 18.72 -3.10 -2.27
N THR A 197 18.54 -4.03 -3.21
CA THR A 197 19.63 -4.90 -3.66
C THR A 197 20.75 -4.00 -4.18
N PRO A 198 21.99 -4.10 -3.66
CA PRO A 198 23.09 -3.36 -4.25
C PRO A 198 23.25 -3.79 -5.71
N PRO A 199 23.52 -2.85 -6.64
CA PRO A 199 23.79 -3.23 -8.02
C PRO A 199 24.98 -4.19 -8.02
N THR A 200 24.80 -5.39 -8.61
CA THR A 200 25.88 -6.32 -8.86
C THR A 200 27.03 -5.56 -9.52
N PRO A 201 28.23 -5.50 -8.94
CA PRO A 201 29.35 -4.83 -9.59
C PRO A 201 29.60 -5.54 -10.91
N GLY A 202 29.31 -4.85 -12.02
CA GLY A 202 29.58 -5.34 -13.36
C GLY A 202 31.05 -5.67 -13.44
N GLY A 203 31.36 -6.97 -13.61
CA GLY A 203 32.71 -7.45 -13.76
C GLY A 203 33.40 -6.70 -14.90
N THR A 204 34.41 -5.91 -14.57
CA THR A 204 35.33 -5.35 -15.56
C THR A 204 36.18 -6.50 -16.08
N ALA A 205 35.75 -7.08 -17.19
CA ALA A 205 36.62 -7.87 -18.06
C ALA A 205 37.73 -6.93 -18.57
N ARG A 206 38.86 -6.90 -17.88
CA ARG A 206 40.10 -6.34 -18.42
C ARG A 206 40.60 -7.32 -19.47
N THR A 207 40.35 -7.00 -20.72
CA THR A 207 41.09 -7.54 -21.87
C THR A 207 42.57 -7.23 -21.66
N ALA A 208 43.38 -8.27 -21.49
CA ALA A 208 44.82 -8.20 -21.70
C ALA A 208 45.06 -7.92 -23.17
N VAL A 209 45.81 -6.86 -23.46
CA VAL A 209 46.41 -6.61 -24.77
C VAL A 209 47.90 -6.86 -24.57
N ASP A 210 48.38 -7.95 -25.14
CA ASP A 210 49.81 -8.20 -25.31
C ASP A 210 50.37 -7.18 -26.30
N GLY A 211 51.47 -6.54 -25.92
CA GLY A 211 52.28 -5.64 -26.74
C GLY A 211 53.71 -5.61 -26.21
#